data_AF-A0A1C5CZ16-F1
#
_entry.id   AF-A0A1C5CZ16-F1
#
_cell.length_a   1.000
_cell.length_b   1.000
_cell.length_c   1.000
_cell.angle_alpha   90.00
_cell.angle_beta   90.00
_cell.angle_gamma   90.00
#
_symmetry.space_group_name_H-M   'P 1'
#
loop_
_entity.id
_entity.type
_entity.pdbx_description
1 polymer ?
#
loop_
_entity_poly.entity_id
_entity_poly.type
_entity_poly.pdbx_seq_one_letter_code
_entity_poly.pdbx_strand_id
1 'polypeptide(L)'
;MNSRWTPRGTGTTRRQTLTALAALSAAGTAGIAGIAGIAGCSAGRPGTAASVPTGPAQASAPGAAEPFTSAVGDKDALLLQVMAHPDDDLYFMNPDAEQVLRSGVPVVCVYVTAGEARGINHQAGTPIPPADKAAYSASRHQGLRQAYAQMLGLNQFAPWERSVLRLPGGVTAETDTLANGGRGVRLIFLNIAMLSDGGVRLPALWNAPGAVTHTLPATGSPVAHPSSYGHQTLVDVLAEIMDRYRPTLIHTLDPDPDFQVHDALHPRDNDQPGCSDHRDHTPVALFTWKAIAQWVAASTQRDQHAPRFTATAFRGYYNQRWPHNLPPALLAQKARAIKSYGGAPDWDCGNAAGCGDYSQGGVRPLRNRKGWIRSTHYRYPTALPTPTVDAQGRLVAYGVLGTQAVRWRETAPGSGRFGAPLGLGGGPLA
;
A
#
# COMPACT_ATOMS: atom_id res chain seq x y z
N MET A 1 -70.34 27.35 5.79
CA MET A 1 -70.36 27.90 7.16
C MET A 1 -68.97 27.70 7.76
N ASN A 2 -68.43 28.74 8.43
CA ASN A 2 -67.46 28.78 9.54
C ASN A 2 -66.28 27.75 9.57
N SER A 3 -65.02 28.12 9.82
CA SER A 3 -64.45 29.40 10.29
C SER A 3 -62.99 29.57 9.86
N ARG A 4 -62.50 30.82 9.90
CA ARG A 4 -61.07 31.18 9.81
C ARG A 4 -60.30 30.64 11.02
N TRP A 5 -58.99 30.46 10.90
CA TRP A 5 -57.99 30.96 11.87
C TRP A 5 -56.56 30.83 11.30
N THR A 6 -55.80 31.93 11.33
CA THR A 6 -54.32 31.99 11.29
C THR A 6 -53.92 33.02 12.36
N PRO A 7 -52.83 32.80 13.14
CA PRO A 7 -51.56 33.40 12.72
C PRO A 7 -50.24 32.73 13.20
N ARG A 8 -49.17 33.00 12.44
CA ARG A 8 -47.77 33.37 12.80
C ARG A 8 -47.10 32.82 14.07
N GLY A 9 -45.83 32.38 13.93
CA GLY A 9 -44.92 32.16 15.07
C GLY A 9 -43.50 31.69 14.70
N THR A 10 -42.75 32.52 13.97
CA THR A 10 -41.27 32.67 13.93
C THR A 10 -40.41 31.87 14.93
N GLY A 11 -39.35 31.21 14.47
CA GLY A 11 -38.36 30.59 15.37
C GLY A 11 -37.19 29.83 14.73
N THR A 12 -36.42 30.46 13.84
CA THR A 12 -35.16 29.86 13.33
C THR A 12 -34.11 29.76 14.45
N THR A 13 -33.86 28.56 14.97
CA THR A 13 -32.79 28.32 15.96
C THR A 13 -31.86 27.18 15.54
N ARG A 14 -30.71 27.59 14.99
CA ARG A 14 -29.35 27.00 15.08
C ARG A 14 -29.18 25.62 15.79
N ARG A 15 -29.83 24.55 15.33
CA ARG A 15 -29.69 23.16 15.85
C ARG A 15 -30.21 22.10 14.86
N GLN A 16 -29.65 22.06 13.64
CA GLN A 16 -29.89 20.97 12.68
C GLN A 16 -28.59 20.52 11.98
N THR A 17 -27.65 20.01 12.78
CA THR A 17 -26.58 19.09 12.37
C THR A 17 -26.21 18.25 13.60
N LEU A 18 -25.78 17.00 13.38
CA LEU A 18 -25.36 16.01 14.40
C LEU A 18 -26.49 15.29 15.17
N THR A 19 -27.17 14.35 14.49
CA THR A 19 -27.70 13.12 15.13
C THR A 19 -27.57 11.92 14.19
N ALA A 20 -26.54 11.10 14.40
CA ALA A 20 -26.59 9.65 14.20
C ALA A 20 -25.40 8.98 14.92
N LEU A 21 -25.68 7.86 15.60
CA LEU A 21 -24.73 6.85 16.12
C LEU A 21 -23.84 7.23 17.33
N ALA A 22 -24.34 6.93 18.54
CA ALA A 22 -23.56 6.31 19.62
C ALA A 22 -24.47 5.77 20.75
N ALA A 23 -24.78 4.47 20.73
CA ALA A 23 -25.32 3.65 21.84
C ALA A 23 -25.23 2.17 21.39
N LEU A 24 -24.82 1.16 22.16
CA LEU A 24 -24.57 0.96 23.60
C LEU A 24 -23.33 0.02 23.75
N SER A 25 -22.35 0.26 24.64
CA SER A 25 -22.11 -0.40 25.97
C SER A 25 -21.85 -1.93 25.91
N ALA A 26 -21.12 -2.65 26.78
CA ALA A 26 -20.28 -2.44 27.99
C ALA A 26 -19.74 -3.84 28.41
N ALA A 27 -18.80 -4.09 29.34
CA ALA A 27 -17.72 -3.35 30.02
C ALA A 27 -16.82 -4.38 30.79
N GLY A 28 -15.64 -4.01 31.31
CA GLY A 28 -14.80 -4.91 32.12
C GLY A 28 -13.53 -4.25 32.67
N THR A 29 -13.18 -4.49 33.94
CA THR A 29 -12.34 -3.58 34.77
C THR A 29 -11.05 -4.17 35.36
N ALA A 30 -10.03 -3.30 35.46
CA ALA A 30 -9.02 -3.14 36.54
C ALA A 30 -7.94 -4.23 36.81
N GLY A 31 -6.72 -3.80 37.22
CA GLY A 31 -5.72 -4.75 37.77
C GLY A 31 -4.23 -4.38 38.04
N ILE A 32 -3.91 -3.23 38.66
CA ILE A 32 -2.72 -3.06 39.57
C ILE A 32 -1.28 -3.06 38.94
N ALA A 33 -0.29 -2.53 39.68
CA ALA A 33 1.06 -2.09 39.26
C ALA A 33 2.23 -2.86 39.92
N GLY A 34 3.51 -2.63 39.49
CA GLY A 34 4.68 -2.95 40.34
C GLY A 34 6.13 -2.93 39.76
N ILE A 35 6.89 -1.85 40.04
CA ILE A 35 8.29 -1.79 40.56
C ILE A 35 9.52 -2.30 39.75
N ALA A 36 10.31 -1.32 39.24
CA ALA A 36 11.76 -0.99 39.39
C ALA A 36 12.97 -2.00 39.33
N GLY A 37 14.12 -1.46 38.84
CA GLY A 37 15.51 -1.94 39.04
C GLY A 37 16.21 -2.43 37.75
N ILE A 38 17.53 -2.23 37.49
CA ILE A 38 18.66 -1.61 38.21
C ILE A 38 19.70 -1.08 37.17
N ALA A 39 20.61 -0.18 37.56
CA ALA A 39 21.66 0.38 36.69
C ALA A 39 22.99 -0.40 36.68
N GLY A 40 23.82 -0.17 35.65
CA GLY A 40 25.21 -0.64 35.60
C GLY A 40 26.04 0.13 34.56
N CYS A 41 27.10 0.81 35.00
CA CYS A 41 28.00 1.60 34.15
C CYS A 41 29.40 0.97 34.07
N SER A 42 30.09 1.10 32.94
CA SER A 42 31.55 1.37 32.87
C SER A 42 32.00 1.66 31.43
N ALA A 43 33.06 2.44 31.28
CA ALA A 43 33.48 3.05 30.01
C ALA A 43 34.81 2.47 29.46
N GLY A 44 34.99 2.57 28.14
CA GLY A 44 36.25 2.27 27.45
C GLY A 44 36.23 2.70 25.98
N ARG A 45 37.20 3.53 25.57
CA ARG A 45 37.52 3.98 24.20
C ARG A 45 39.04 4.29 24.18
N PRO A 46 39.74 4.39 23.02
CA PRO A 46 39.20 4.67 21.68
C PRO A 46 39.70 3.73 20.54
N GLY A 47 39.05 3.86 19.37
CA GLY A 47 39.49 3.28 18.10
C GLY A 47 38.54 3.71 16.98
N THR A 48 39.04 4.39 15.94
CA THR A 48 38.21 5.01 14.90
C THR A 48 37.93 4.08 13.73
N ALA A 49 36.68 3.62 13.63
CA ALA A 49 36.08 3.12 12.39
C ALA A 49 34.64 3.65 12.32
N ALA A 50 34.20 4.08 11.14
CA ALA A 50 32.83 4.54 10.93
C ALA A 50 31.87 3.33 10.96
N SER A 51 31.24 3.09 12.11
CA SER A 51 30.31 1.99 12.30
C SER A 51 28.98 2.28 11.60
N VAL A 52 28.73 1.59 10.48
CA VAL A 52 27.38 1.44 9.93
C VAL A 52 26.52 0.71 10.97
N PRO A 53 25.36 1.24 11.40
CA PRO A 53 24.56 0.61 12.45
C PRO A 53 23.94 -0.71 11.95
N THR A 54 24.44 -1.85 12.44
CA THR A 54 23.89 -3.19 12.17
C THR A 54 22.82 -3.62 13.17
N GLY A 55 22.22 -2.66 13.90
CA GLY A 55 21.09 -2.89 14.80
C GLY A 55 19.74 -2.59 14.14
N PRO A 56 18.61 -3.06 14.71
CA PRO A 56 17.30 -2.54 14.34
C PRO A 56 17.27 -1.03 14.58
N ALA A 57 16.65 -0.28 13.66
CA ALA A 57 16.50 1.17 13.81
C ALA A 57 15.76 1.48 15.12
N GLN A 58 16.47 2.04 16.09
CA GLN A 58 15.85 2.43 17.35
C GLN A 58 14.88 3.57 17.07
N ALA A 59 13.69 3.51 17.67
CA ALA A 59 12.77 4.64 17.67
C ALA A 59 13.51 5.86 18.23
N SER A 60 13.55 6.95 17.46
CA SER A 60 14.12 8.21 17.90
C SER A 60 13.50 8.58 19.26
N ALA A 61 14.33 9.00 20.22
CA ALA A 61 13.83 9.55 21.47
C ALA A 61 12.81 10.66 21.13
N PRO A 62 11.67 10.75 21.85
CA PRO A 62 10.62 11.71 21.54
C PRO A 62 11.21 13.13 21.63
N GLY A 63 11.46 13.72 20.46
CA GLY A 63 11.94 15.09 20.35
C GLY A 63 10.89 16.07 20.87
N ALA A 64 11.32 17.31 21.08
CA ALA A 64 10.39 18.40 21.36
C ALA A 64 9.33 18.49 20.26
N ALA A 65 8.16 19.02 20.63
CA ALA A 65 7.02 19.20 19.74
C ALA A 65 7.30 20.27 18.67
N GLU A 66 8.10 19.93 17.67
CA GLU A 66 8.44 20.85 16.60
C GLU A 66 7.22 21.12 15.68
N PRO A 67 7.04 22.36 15.21
CA PRO A 67 6.07 22.64 14.17
C PRO A 67 6.49 21.93 12.89
N PHE A 68 5.56 21.28 12.20
CA PHE A 68 5.78 20.91 10.81
C PHE A 68 5.77 22.19 9.95
N THR A 69 6.88 22.92 9.90
CA THR A 69 7.00 24.16 9.14
C THR A 69 6.76 23.89 7.65
N SER A 70 5.81 24.61 7.06
CA SER A 70 5.44 24.42 5.65
C SER A 70 6.39 25.20 4.75
N ALA A 71 7.54 24.60 4.45
CA ALA A 71 8.37 24.99 3.30
C ALA A 71 7.80 24.47 1.96
N VAL A 72 6.49 24.19 1.92
CA VAL A 72 5.80 23.53 0.80
C VAL A 72 4.40 24.14 0.63
N GLY A 73 4.34 25.27 -0.07
CA GLY A 73 3.44 25.32 -1.22
C GLY A 73 4.03 24.43 -2.33
N ASP A 74 3.20 23.95 -3.24
CA ASP A 74 3.63 23.24 -4.45
C ASP A 74 4.39 21.91 -4.20
N LYS A 75 3.71 20.94 -3.56
CA LYS A 75 3.95 19.52 -3.85
C LYS A 75 2.69 18.89 -4.42
N ASP A 76 2.82 18.34 -5.62
CA ASP A 76 1.83 17.44 -6.18
C ASP A 76 1.67 16.23 -5.25
N ALA A 77 0.43 15.91 -4.89
CA ALA A 77 0.14 14.71 -4.13
C ALA A 77 0.53 13.47 -4.97
N LEU A 78 0.97 12.40 -4.31
CA LEU A 78 1.34 11.15 -4.99
C LEU A 78 1.00 9.96 -4.11
N LEU A 79 0.38 8.95 -4.72
CA LEU A 79 0.15 7.63 -4.13
C LEU A 79 1.27 6.68 -4.56
N LEU A 80 2.00 6.13 -3.60
CA LEU A 80 2.89 4.98 -3.79
C LEU A 80 2.17 3.72 -3.30
N GLN A 81 2.06 2.69 -4.13
CA GLN A 81 1.55 1.38 -3.75
C GLN A 81 2.70 0.36 -3.80
N VAL A 82 2.87 -0.46 -2.77
CA VAL A 82 3.87 -1.53 -2.72
C VAL A 82 3.19 -2.88 -2.49
N MET A 83 3.36 -3.78 -3.46
CA MET A 83 2.66 -5.08 -3.55
C MET A 83 3.63 -6.23 -3.80
N ALA A 84 3.20 -7.46 -3.51
CA ALA A 84 4.00 -8.64 -3.79
C ALA A 84 3.90 -9.07 -5.25
N HIS A 85 2.70 -9.16 -5.81
CA HIS A 85 2.45 -9.70 -7.15
C HIS A 85 1.78 -8.69 -8.09
N PRO A 86 2.01 -8.83 -9.41
CA PRO A 86 1.29 -8.14 -10.47
C PRO A 86 -0.23 -8.38 -10.55
N ASP A 87 -1.02 -8.01 -9.53
CA ASP A 87 -2.51 -7.94 -9.50
C ASP A 87 -3.07 -7.59 -8.11
N ASP A 88 -2.25 -7.68 -7.06
CA ASP A 88 -2.64 -7.42 -5.67
C ASP A 88 -3.33 -6.04 -5.48
N ASP A 89 -2.90 -5.01 -6.22
CA ASP A 89 -3.52 -3.68 -6.23
C ASP A 89 -4.90 -3.68 -6.88
N LEU A 90 -5.07 -4.41 -7.98
CA LEU A 90 -6.37 -4.58 -8.64
C LEU A 90 -7.37 -5.34 -7.75
N TYR A 91 -6.89 -6.31 -6.96
CA TYR A 91 -7.74 -7.14 -6.10
C TYR A 91 -7.97 -6.58 -4.69
N PHE A 92 -6.97 -5.98 -4.05
CA PHE A 92 -7.01 -5.65 -2.63
C PHE A 92 -7.00 -4.15 -2.34
N MET A 93 -6.44 -3.31 -3.21
CA MET A 93 -6.33 -1.85 -3.00
C MET A 93 -7.34 -1.03 -3.81
N ASN A 94 -7.76 -1.51 -4.99
CA ASN A 94 -8.85 -0.89 -5.75
C ASN A 94 -10.20 -1.11 -5.06
N PRO A 95 -11.14 -0.14 -5.06
CA PRO A 95 -11.21 1.00 -5.99
C PRO A 95 -10.44 2.28 -5.55
N ASP A 96 -9.77 2.30 -4.40
CA ASP A 96 -9.14 3.51 -3.87
C ASP A 96 -8.07 4.07 -4.80
N ALA A 97 -7.21 3.21 -5.34
CA ALA A 97 -6.17 3.59 -6.30
C ALA A 97 -6.76 4.26 -7.55
N GLU A 98 -7.83 3.70 -8.12
CA GLU A 98 -8.55 4.31 -9.25
C GLU A 98 -9.23 5.63 -8.86
N GLN A 99 -9.78 5.76 -7.65
CA GLN A 99 -10.37 7.01 -7.17
C GLN A 99 -9.32 8.13 -7.00
N VAL A 100 -8.16 7.79 -6.44
CA VAL A 100 -7.00 8.69 -6.32
C VAL A 100 -6.50 9.10 -7.70
N LEU A 101 -6.32 8.16 -8.63
CA LEU A 101 -5.92 8.47 -10.01
C LEU A 101 -6.95 9.36 -10.73
N ARG A 102 -8.25 9.15 -10.46
CA ARG A 102 -9.34 9.96 -11.03
C ARG A 102 -9.45 11.36 -10.42
N SER A 103 -8.93 11.62 -9.22
CA SER A 103 -8.90 12.96 -8.63
C SER A 103 -7.74 13.83 -9.12
N GLY A 104 -6.88 13.32 -10.00
CA GLY A 104 -5.71 14.02 -10.54
C GLY A 104 -4.39 13.62 -9.89
N VAL A 105 -4.41 12.76 -8.87
CA VAL A 105 -3.21 12.37 -8.12
C VAL A 105 -2.45 11.27 -8.89
N PRO A 106 -1.17 11.47 -9.26
CA PRO A 106 -0.35 10.42 -9.87
C PRO A 106 -0.16 9.20 -8.96
N VAL A 107 -0.06 8.03 -9.58
CA VAL A 107 0.10 6.73 -8.90
C VAL A 107 1.39 6.05 -9.33
N VAL A 108 2.19 5.61 -8.35
CA VAL A 108 3.38 4.78 -8.55
C VAL A 108 3.10 3.41 -7.92
N CYS A 109 3.21 2.34 -8.70
CA CYS A 109 3.02 0.96 -8.26
C CYS A 109 4.35 0.21 -8.27
N VAL A 110 4.70 -0.43 -7.16
CA VAL A 110 5.89 -1.27 -7.02
C VAL A 110 5.46 -2.72 -6.82
N TYR A 111 5.82 -3.57 -7.77
CA TYR A 111 5.60 -5.01 -7.70
C TYR A 111 6.92 -5.69 -7.32
N VAL A 112 6.98 -6.24 -6.10
CA VAL A 112 8.22 -6.76 -5.52
C VAL A 112 8.65 -8.06 -6.19
N THR A 113 7.71 -8.99 -6.45
CA THR A 113 8.01 -10.26 -7.11
C THR A 113 7.68 -10.23 -8.61
N ALA A 114 8.30 -11.13 -9.38
CA ALA A 114 8.01 -11.32 -10.80
C ALA A 114 6.62 -11.94 -11.06
N GLY A 115 5.92 -12.40 -10.01
CA GLY A 115 4.58 -13.00 -10.11
C GLY A 115 4.52 -14.30 -10.91
N GLU A 116 5.65 -14.98 -11.12
CA GLU A 116 5.77 -16.00 -12.17
C GLU A 116 5.15 -17.36 -11.80
N ALA A 117 4.87 -17.59 -10.51
CA ALA A 117 4.27 -18.83 -9.99
C ALA A 117 4.85 -20.13 -10.61
N ARG A 118 4.11 -20.78 -11.50
CA ARG A 118 4.51 -21.99 -12.26
C ARG A 118 4.84 -21.73 -13.74
N GLY A 119 4.70 -20.48 -14.22
CA GLY A 119 4.90 -20.13 -15.63
C GLY A 119 3.79 -20.56 -16.58
N ILE A 120 2.61 -20.95 -16.08
CA ILE A 120 1.52 -21.52 -16.90
C ILE A 120 0.43 -20.47 -17.11
N ASN A 121 0.42 -19.81 -18.27
CA ASN A 121 -0.62 -18.84 -18.64
C ASN A 121 -1.83 -19.52 -19.31
N HIS A 122 -2.68 -20.17 -18.51
CA HIS A 122 -3.77 -21.03 -19.02
C HIS A 122 -5.13 -20.31 -19.10
N GLN A 123 -5.73 -20.30 -20.29
CA GLN A 123 -7.13 -19.93 -20.48
C GLN A 123 -8.04 -21.12 -20.18
N ALA A 124 -9.08 -20.92 -19.35
CA ALA A 124 -10.01 -21.99 -19.04
C ALA A 124 -10.74 -22.51 -20.30
N GLY A 125 -10.74 -23.83 -20.50
CA GLY A 125 -11.35 -24.49 -21.66
C GLY A 125 -10.39 -24.78 -22.82
N THR A 126 -9.12 -24.34 -22.75
CA THR A 126 -8.09 -24.66 -23.75
C THR A 126 -7.11 -25.72 -23.22
N PRO A 127 -6.23 -26.31 -24.07
CA PRO A 127 -5.11 -27.12 -23.60
C PRO A 127 -4.17 -26.34 -22.66
N ILE A 128 -3.57 -27.04 -21.69
CA ILE A 128 -2.60 -26.42 -20.77
C ILE A 128 -1.29 -26.16 -21.54
N PRO A 129 -0.81 -24.90 -21.62
CA PRO A 129 0.45 -24.59 -22.30
C PRO A 129 1.67 -25.07 -21.49
N PRO A 130 2.85 -25.20 -22.11
CA PRO A 130 4.09 -25.43 -21.39
C PRO A 130 4.38 -24.29 -20.40
N ALA A 131 5.13 -24.61 -19.35
CA ALA A 131 5.53 -23.63 -18.35
C ALA A 131 6.68 -22.73 -18.88
N ASP A 132 6.42 -21.43 -18.95
CA ASP A 132 7.44 -20.39 -19.13
C ASP A 132 7.22 -19.28 -18.09
N LYS A 133 8.13 -19.23 -17.12
CA LYS A 133 8.10 -18.26 -16.02
C LYS A 133 8.34 -16.82 -16.52
N ALA A 134 9.29 -16.62 -17.43
CA ALA A 134 9.66 -15.28 -17.91
C ALA A 134 8.59 -14.71 -18.84
N ALA A 135 7.99 -15.55 -19.68
CA ALA A 135 6.86 -15.16 -20.52
C ALA A 135 5.60 -14.86 -19.69
N TYR A 136 5.27 -15.68 -18.70
CA TYR A 136 4.12 -15.41 -17.84
C TYR A 136 4.29 -14.12 -17.02
N SER A 137 5.49 -13.85 -16.48
CA SER A 137 5.79 -12.56 -15.84
C SER A 137 5.57 -11.38 -16.80
N ALA A 138 6.08 -11.47 -18.04
CA ALA A 138 5.87 -10.45 -19.07
C ALA A 138 4.39 -10.26 -19.46
N SER A 139 3.61 -11.34 -19.53
CA SER A 139 2.17 -11.26 -19.84
C SER A 139 1.39 -10.59 -18.72
N ARG A 140 1.78 -10.80 -17.45
CA ARG A 140 1.22 -10.08 -16.30
C ARG A 140 1.57 -8.59 -16.30
N HIS A 141 2.79 -8.20 -16.68
CA HIS A 141 3.17 -6.78 -16.84
C HIS A 141 2.31 -6.11 -17.93
N GLN A 142 2.10 -6.80 -19.06
CA GLN A 142 1.19 -6.35 -20.11
C GLN A 142 -0.27 -6.25 -19.62
N GLY A 143 -0.72 -7.17 -18.75
CA GLY A 143 -2.02 -7.07 -18.08
C GLY A 143 -2.18 -5.77 -17.29
N LEU A 144 -1.20 -5.44 -16.44
CA LEU A 144 -1.25 -4.22 -15.62
C LEU A 144 -1.23 -2.95 -16.47
N ARG A 145 -0.39 -2.91 -17.51
CA ARG A 145 -0.38 -1.82 -18.50
C ARG A 145 -1.76 -1.59 -19.12
N GLN A 146 -2.48 -2.66 -19.45
CA GLN A 146 -3.86 -2.56 -19.97
C GLN A 146 -4.86 -2.04 -18.93
N ALA A 147 -4.80 -2.54 -17.70
CA ALA A 147 -5.69 -2.13 -16.62
C ALA A 147 -5.50 -0.64 -16.26
N TYR A 148 -4.26 -0.18 -16.12
CA TYR A 148 -3.98 1.23 -15.81
C TYR A 148 -4.24 2.18 -16.99
N ALA A 149 -4.06 1.75 -18.24
CA ALA A 149 -4.51 2.53 -19.39
C ALA A 149 -6.04 2.73 -19.38
N GLN A 150 -6.83 1.69 -19.05
CA GLN A 150 -8.27 1.84 -18.85
C GLN A 150 -8.64 2.74 -17.66
N MET A 151 -7.94 2.65 -16.52
CA MET A 151 -8.17 3.53 -15.36
C MET A 151 -7.80 5.00 -15.64
N LEU A 152 -6.84 5.26 -16.54
CA LEU A 152 -6.57 6.58 -17.10
C LEU A 152 -7.64 7.06 -18.10
N GLY A 153 -8.58 6.21 -18.52
CA GLY A 153 -9.56 6.52 -19.56
C GLY A 153 -8.97 6.56 -20.97
N LEU A 154 -7.88 5.83 -21.21
CA LEU A 154 -7.26 5.62 -22.52
C LEU A 154 -7.72 4.28 -23.13
N ASN A 155 -7.36 4.07 -24.39
CA ASN A 155 -7.39 2.72 -24.98
C ASN A 155 -6.48 1.78 -24.15
N GLN A 156 -6.93 0.57 -23.85
CA GLN A 156 -6.16 -0.39 -23.06
C GLN A 156 -4.80 -0.78 -23.69
N PHE A 157 -4.65 -0.66 -25.00
CA PHE A 157 -3.40 -0.88 -25.72
C PHE A 157 -2.64 0.43 -26.01
N ALA A 158 -2.90 1.50 -25.26
CA ALA A 158 -2.11 2.73 -25.34
C ALA A 158 -0.61 2.42 -25.14
N PRO A 159 0.29 3.03 -25.93
CA PRO A 159 1.72 2.76 -25.83
C PRO A 159 2.27 3.28 -24.51
N TRP A 160 2.98 2.43 -23.78
CA TRP A 160 3.69 2.78 -22.55
C TRP A 160 5.16 3.07 -22.88
N GLU A 161 5.72 4.10 -22.27
CA GLU A 161 7.17 4.31 -22.24
C GLU A 161 7.78 3.30 -21.27
N ARG A 162 8.75 2.49 -21.72
CA ARG A 162 9.39 1.44 -20.91
C ARG A 162 10.87 1.75 -20.77
N SER A 163 11.41 1.74 -19.55
CA SER A 163 12.80 2.08 -19.27
C SER A 163 13.38 1.29 -18.08
N VAL A 164 14.66 1.51 -17.79
CA VAL A 164 15.36 0.88 -16.65
C VAL A 164 15.56 1.88 -15.52
N LEU A 165 14.96 1.60 -14.37
CA LEU A 165 15.18 2.33 -13.13
C LEU A 165 16.43 1.77 -12.41
N ARG A 166 17.46 2.61 -12.22
CA ARG A 166 18.63 2.28 -11.39
C ARG A 166 18.36 2.60 -9.92
N LEU A 167 18.74 1.67 -9.06
CA LEU A 167 18.45 1.64 -7.62
C LEU A 167 19.73 1.26 -6.82
N PRO A 168 19.73 1.38 -5.47
CA PRO A 168 20.90 1.10 -4.64
C PRO A 168 21.36 -0.35 -4.75
N GLY A 169 22.62 -0.61 -4.36
CA GLY A 169 23.20 -1.96 -4.44
C GLY A 169 23.42 -2.49 -5.88
N GLY A 170 23.35 -1.62 -6.89
CA GLY A 170 23.47 -2.01 -8.30
C GLY A 170 22.18 -2.61 -8.90
N VAL A 171 21.08 -2.60 -8.15
CA VAL A 171 19.78 -3.12 -8.57
C VAL A 171 19.24 -2.34 -9.77
N THR A 172 18.62 -3.07 -10.70
CA THR A 172 17.84 -2.51 -11.81
C THR A 172 16.42 -3.06 -11.81
N ALA A 173 15.45 -2.19 -12.06
CA ALA A 173 14.04 -2.53 -12.18
C ALA A 173 13.48 -2.02 -13.51
N GLU A 174 12.54 -2.75 -14.10
CA GLU A 174 11.78 -2.25 -15.25
C GLU A 174 10.78 -1.20 -14.75
N THR A 175 10.64 -0.09 -15.48
CA THR A 175 9.60 0.89 -15.19
C THR A 175 8.85 1.31 -16.44
N ASP A 176 7.52 1.21 -16.35
CA ASP A 176 6.59 1.53 -17.42
C ASP A 176 5.80 2.79 -17.03
N THR A 177 5.78 3.82 -17.87
CA THR A 177 5.05 5.07 -17.65
C THR A 177 3.99 5.37 -18.72
N LEU A 178 2.85 5.90 -18.26
CA LEU A 178 1.77 6.40 -19.10
C LEU A 178 1.08 7.59 -18.41
N ALA A 179 0.69 8.59 -19.20
CA ALA A 179 -0.02 9.78 -18.73
C ALA A 179 -1.23 10.10 -19.62
N ASN A 180 -2.24 10.75 -19.04
CA ASN A 180 -3.40 11.29 -19.75
C ASN A 180 -3.81 12.65 -19.16
N GLY A 181 -3.31 13.73 -19.77
CA GLY A 181 -3.39 15.08 -19.20
C GLY A 181 -2.58 15.16 -17.90
N GLY A 182 -3.14 15.80 -16.88
CA GLY A 182 -2.51 15.90 -15.55
C GLY A 182 -2.49 14.61 -14.71
N ARG A 183 -2.93 13.46 -15.24
CA ARG A 183 -2.92 12.17 -14.53
C ARG A 183 -1.78 11.31 -15.07
N GLY A 184 -0.98 10.73 -14.18
CA GLY A 184 0.14 9.86 -14.53
C GLY A 184 0.16 8.56 -13.73
N VAL A 185 0.59 7.48 -14.37
CA VAL A 185 0.85 6.18 -13.74
C VAL A 185 2.29 5.76 -14.04
N ARG A 186 2.97 5.23 -13.02
CA ARG A 186 4.25 4.53 -13.16
C ARG A 186 4.15 3.14 -12.54
N LEU A 187 4.44 2.11 -13.32
CA LEU A 187 4.63 0.76 -12.82
C LEU A 187 6.14 0.52 -12.65
N ILE A 188 6.54 -0.15 -11.57
CA ILE A 188 7.93 -0.49 -11.25
C ILE A 188 7.96 -1.99 -10.91
N PHE A 189 8.67 -2.76 -11.71
CA PHE A 189 8.79 -4.21 -11.55
C PHE A 189 10.17 -4.55 -11.00
N LEU A 190 10.24 -4.86 -9.69
CA LEU A 190 11.47 -5.30 -9.04
C LEU A 190 11.82 -6.75 -9.40
N ASN A 191 10.83 -7.53 -9.82
CA ASN A 191 10.97 -8.87 -10.40
C ASN A 191 11.72 -9.90 -9.54
N ILE A 192 11.70 -9.81 -8.21
CA ILE A 192 12.26 -10.85 -7.35
C ILE A 192 11.55 -12.19 -7.66
N ALA A 193 12.31 -13.25 -7.95
CA ALA A 193 11.70 -14.53 -8.29
C ALA A 193 10.88 -15.07 -7.09
N MET A 194 9.64 -15.51 -7.32
CA MET A 194 8.83 -16.17 -6.28
C MET A 194 9.46 -17.49 -5.82
N LEU A 195 10.31 -18.09 -6.65
CA LEU A 195 11.22 -19.18 -6.30
C LEU A 195 12.53 -19.03 -7.09
N SER A 196 13.58 -18.61 -6.38
CA SER A 196 14.96 -18.50 -6.88
C SER A 196 15.74 -19.81 -6.68
N ASP A 197 16.94 -19.87 -7.25
CA ASP A 197 17.92 -20.94 -7.04
C ASP A 197 18.18 -21.20 -5.55
N GLY A 198 18.58 -22.43 -5.21
CA GLY A 198 18.68 -22.90 -3.82
C GLY A 198 17.33 -23.04 -3.10
N GLY A 199 16.20 -22.79 -3.79
CA GLY A 199 14.86 -22.86 -3.20
C GLY A 199 14.46 -21.60 -2.43
N VAL A 200 15.22 -20.52 -2.55
CA VAL A 200 14.98 -19.28 -1.80
C VAL A 200 13.71 -18.58 -2.29
N ARG A 201 12.95 -18.04 -1.35
CA ARG A 201 11.71 -17.27 -1.57
C ARG A 201 11.75 -15.98 -0.77
N LEU A 202 10.90 -15.02 -1.11
CA LEU A 202 10.84 -13.72 -0.43
C LEU A 202 10.75 -13.78 1.12
N PRO A 203 10.03 -14.72 1.76
CA PRO A 203 9.97 -14.81 3.22
C PRO A 203 11.32 -15.17 3.86
N ALA A 204 12.25 -15.78 3.11
CA ALA A 204 13.59 -16.06 3.59
C ALA A 204 14.41 -14.77 3.76
N LEU A 205 14.22 -13.75 2.88
CA LEU A 205 14.86 -12.46 3.06
C LEU A 205 14.46 -11.79 4.39
N TRP A 206 13.21 -11.99 4.83
CA TRP A 206 12.75 -11.44 6.11
C TRP A 206 13.27 -12.26 7.30
N ASN A 207 13.13 -13.58 7.25
CA ASN A 207 13.32 -14.46 8.42
C ASN A 207 14.77 -14.97 8.61
N ALA A 208 15.60 -15.00 7.57
CA ALA A 208 16.93 -15.60 7.62
C ALA A 208 18.04 -14.57 7.29
N PRO A 209 18.84 -14.16 8.28
CA PRO A 209 20.02 -13.32 8.05
C PRO A 209 20.95 -13.93 6.99
N GLY A 210 21.41 -13.11 6.04
CA GLY A 210 22.27 -13.57 4.95
C GLY A 210 21.57 -14.30 3.80
N ALA A 211 20.24 -14.49 3.85
CA ALA A 211 19.50 -15.00 2.69
C ALA A 211 19.60 -14.04 1.50
N VAL A 212 19.87 -14.60 0.32
CA VAL A 212 19.96 -13.89 -0.96
C VAL A 212 19.04 -14.57 -1.96
N THR A 213 18.31 -13.77 -2.74
CA THR A 213 17.49 -14.22 -3.86
C THR A 213 17.86 -13.42 -5.11
N HIS A 214 17.48 -13.89 -6.29
CA HIS A 214 17.70 -13.19 -7.56
C HIS A 214 16.39 -12.76 -8.20
N THR A 215 16.46 -11.77 -9.09
CA THR A 215 15.33 -11.41 -9.95
C THR A 215 15.20 -12.39 -11.12
N LEU A 216 13.97 -12.54 -11.60
CA LEU A 216 13.67 -13.17 -12.89
C LEU A 216 13.36 -12.06 -13.91
N PRO A 217 14.26 -11.76 -14.86
CA PRO A 217 13.94 -10.87 -15.98
C PRO A 217 12.73 -11.41 -16.76
N ALA A 218 11.71 -10.57 -16.93
CA ALA A 218 10.55 -10.89 -17.75
C ALA A 218 10.92 -10.89 -19.24
N THR A 219 10.28 -11.74 -20.05
CA THR A 219 10.51 -11.79 -21.50
C THR A 219 10.25 -10.43 -22.15
N GLY A 220 11.24 -9.89 -22.87
CA GLY A 220 11.14 -8.57 -23.49
C GLY A 220 11.17 -7.39 -22.49
N SER A 221 11.65 -7.60 -21.26
CA SER A 221 12.02 -6.53 -20.32
C SER A 221 13.22 -5.73 -20.83
N PRO A 222 13.30 -4.40 -20.63
CA PRO A 222 14.52 -3.64 -20.84
C PRO A 222 15.62 -3.97 -19.80
N VAL A 223 15.29 -4.68 -18.71
CA VAL A 223 16.29 -5.21 -17.75
C VAL A 223 16.80 -6.56 -18.24
N ALA A 224 17.98 -6.57 -18.86
CA ALA A 224 18.57 -7.78 -19.45
C ALA A 224 19.28 -8.72 -18.44
N HIS A 225 19.58 -8.26 -17.23
CA HIS A 225 20.42 -8.98 -16.27
C HIS A 225 19.74 -9.11 -14.90
N PRO A 226 19.77 -10.28 -14.25
CA PRO A 226 19.29 -10.45 -12.88
C PRO A 226 19.99 -9.53 -11.89
N SER A 227 19.23 -9.00 -10.93
CA SER A 227 19.75 -8.32 -9.74
C SER A 227 19.68 -9.26 -8.54
N SER A 228 20.58 -9.09 -7.57
CA SER A 228 20.58 -9.85 -6.31
C SER A 228 19.95 -9.03 -5.18
N TYR A 229 19.13 -9.66 -4.35
CA TYR A 229 18.48 -9.04 -3.19
C TYR A 229 18.80 -9.81 -1.92
N GLY A 230 19.39 -9.12 -0.94
CA GLY A 230 19.33 -9.50 0.47
C GLY A 230 18.30 -8.66 1.23
N HIS A 231 18.15 -8.92 2.53
CA HIS A 231 17.24 -8.17 3.41
C HIS A 231 17.43 -6.65 3.29
N GLN A 232 18.66 -6.16 3.52
CA GLN A 232 18.93 -4.73 3.53
C GLN A 232 18.81 -4.11 2.14
N THR A 233 19.21 -4.82 1.08
CA THR A 233 19.05 -4.37 -0.31
C THR A 233 17.59 -4.04 -0.64
N LEU A 234 16.63 -4.87 -0.21
CA LEU A 234 15.21 -4.59 -0.45
C LEU A 234 14.71 -3.37 0.34
N VAL A 235 15.17 -3.19 1.60
CA VAL A 235 14.87 -1.99 2.39
C VAL A 235 15.44 -0.73 1.72
N ASP A 236 16.69 -0.77 1.27
CA ASP A 236 17.36 0.34 0.60
C ASP A 236 16.68 0.72 -0.74
N VAL A 237 16.27 -0.29 -1.52
CA VAL A 237 15.53 -0.11 -2.78
C VAL A 237 14.18 0.57 -2.54
N LEU A 238 13.40 0.10 -1.56
CA LEU A 238 12.09 0.68 -1.26
C LEU A 238 12.23 2.09 -0.64
N ALA A 239 13.24 2.32 0.20
CA ALA A 239 13.52 3.64 0.78
C ALA A 239 13.96 4.66 -0.29
N GLU A 240 14.80 4.26 -1.26
CA GLU A 240 15.16 5.10 -2.41
C GLU A 240 13.93 5.44 -3.27
N ILE A 241 13.02 4.49 -3.50
CA ILE A 241 11.76 4.75 -4.23
C ILE A 241 10.92 5.79 -3.47
N MET A 242 10.78 5.67 -2.16
CA MET A 242 10.09 6.67 -1.34
C MET A 242 10.79 8.03 -1.37
N ASP A 243 12.12 8.08 -1.35
CA ASP A 243 12.87 9.33 -1.40
C ASP A 243 12.84 10.03 -2.76
N ARG A 244 12.78 9.24 -3.84
CA ARG A 244 12.71 9.70 -5.23
C ARG A 244 11.33 10.23 -5.61
N TYR A 245 10.25 9.60 -5.13
CA TYR A 245 8.87 10.00 -5.46
C TYR A 245 8.18 10.83 -4.36
N ARG A 246 8.76 10.90 -3.15
CA ARG A 246 8.25 11.66 -1.97
C ARG A 246 6.72 11.54 -1.80
N PRO A 247 6.17 10.31 -1.71
CA PRO A 247 4.74 10.08 -1.67
C PRO A 247 4.06 10.80 -0.50
N THR A 248 2.83 11.25 -0.71
CA THR A 248 1.94 11.79 0.34
C THR A 248 1.01 10.72 0.89
N LEU A 249 0.80 9.63 0.15
CA LEU A 249 0.02 8.47 0.56
C LEU A 249 0.80 7.19 0.18
N ILE A 250 0.91 6.24 1.11
CA ILE A 250 1.55 4.94 0.87
C ILE A 250 0.52 3.83 1.12
N HIS A 251 0.28 2.98 0.13
CA HIS A 251 -0.51 1.76 0.27
C HIS A 251 0.40 0.54 0.30
N THR A 252 0.09 -0.42 1.16
CA THR A 252 0.80 -1.71 1.23
C THR A 252 -0.14 -2.85 1.65
N LEU A 253 0.36 -4.07 1.60
CA LEU A 253 -0.38 -5.29 1.98
C LEU A 253 -0.45 -5.45 3.50
N ASP A 254 -0.97 -6.59 3.98
CA ASP A 254 -1.18 -6.85 5.39
C ASP A 254 0.11 -7.28 6.13
N PRO A 255 0.66 -6.46 7.04
CA PRO A 255 1.84 -6.82 7.85
C PRO A 255 1.52 -7.81 8.98
N ASP A 256 0.24 -8.03 9.27
CA ASP A 256 -0.28 -8.68 10.47
C ASP A 256 -1.54 -9.51 10.11
N PRO A 257 -1.43 -10.51 9.20
CA PRO A 257 -2.60 -11.20 8.67
C PRO A 257 -3.32 -12.01 9.76
N ASP A 258 -4.64 -12.04 9.68
CA ASP A 258 -5.49 -12.76 10.64
C ASP A 258 -5.12 -14.26 10.74
N PHE A 259 -5.08 -14.81 11.97
CA PHE A 259 -4.83 -16.24 12.16
C PHE A 259 -5.95 -17.07 11.51
N GLN A 260 -5.57 -18.17 10.84
CA GLN A 260 -6.50 -19.02 10.12
C GLN A 260 -6.27 -20.50 10.43
N VAL A 261 -7.29 -21.14 10.99
CA VAL A 261 -7.41 -22.60 10.99
C VAL A 261 -7.86 -23.02 9.60
N HIS A 262 -7.16 -23.96 8.98
CA HIS A 262 -7.52 -24.48 7.66
C HIS A 262 -8.26 -25.81 7.80
N ASP A 263 -9.48 -25.85 7.26
CA ASP A 263 -10.39 -26.98 7.31
C ASP A 263 -11.09 -27.16 5.94
N ALA A 264 -12.12 -28.00 5.86
CA ALA A 264 -12.86 -28.25 4.61
C ALA A 264 -13.67 -27.04 4.10
N LEU A 265 -14.09 -26.13 4.98
CA LEU A 265 -14.78 -24.88 4.67
C LEU A 265 -13.78 -23.74 4.38
N HIS A 266 -12.62 -23.78 5.01
CA HIS A 266 -11.53 -22.80 4.92
C HIS A 266 -10.24 -23.42 4.34
N PRO A 267 -10.25 -23.98 3.11
CA PRO A 267 -9.07 -24.59 2.54
C PRO A 267 -7.92 -23.59 2.45
N ARG A 268 -6.69 -24.05 2.71
CA ARG A 268 -5.50 -23.19 2.73
C ARG A 268 -5.22 -22.51 1.39
N ASP A 269 -5.55 -23.15 0.27
CA ASP A 269 -5.17 -22.69 -1.08
C ASP A 269 -3.69 -22.25 -1.14
N ASN A 270 -3.43 -20.94 -1.25
CA ASN A 270 -2.10 -20.34 -1.33
C ASN A 270 -1.70 -19.58 -0.03
N ASP A 271 -2.55 -19.58 1.00
CA ASP A 271 -2.28 -18.95 2.29
C ASP A 271 -1.00 -19.50 2.94
N GLN A 272 -0.33 -18.67 3.72
CA GLN A 272 0.82 -19.06 4.55
C GLN A 272 0.40 -19.94 5.74
N PRO A 273 1.28 -20.79 6.27
CA PRO A 273 0.94 -21.64 7.41
C PRO A 273 0.44 -20.82 8.62
N GLY A 274 -0.78 -21.10 9.07
CA GLY A 274 -1.37 -20.54 10.29
C GLY A 274 -2.03 -19.16 10.15
N CYS A 275 -1.90 -18.48 9.00
CA CYS A 275 -2.50 -17.16 8.76
C CYS A 275 -3.32 -17.15 7.47
N SER A 276 -4.17 -16.14 7.32
CA SER A 276 -5.17 -16.06 6.26
C SER A 276 -4.71 -15.52 4.90
N ASP A 277 -3.44 -15.15 4.75
CA ASP A 277 -2.94 -14.37 3.62
C ASP A 277 -1.73 -15.03 2.92
N HIS A 278 -1.37 -14.55 1.72
CA HIS A 278 -0.27 -15.13 0.95
C HIS A 278 1.08 -14.95 1.64
N ARG A 279 1.92 -16.00 1.56
CA ARG A 279 3.27 -16.02 2.16
C ARG A 279 4.17 -14.86 1.76
N ASP A 280 3.96 -14.29 0.57
CA ASP A 280 4.78 -13.18 0.07
C ASP A 280 4.16 -11.80 0.39
N HIS A 281 2.86 -11.72 0.76
CA HIS A 281 2.19 -10.44 1.10
C HIS A 281 2.78 -9.83 2.37
N THR A 282 2.81 -10.62 3.45
CA THR A 282 3.24 -10.14 4.77
C THR A 282 4.71 -9.70 4.81
N PRO A 283 5.68 -10.46 4.24
CA PRO A 283 7.05 -9.96 4.10
C PRO A 283 7.14 -8.66 3.32
N VAL A 284 6.38 -8.46 2.23
CA VAL A 284 6.38 -7.18 1.49
C VAL A 284 5.87 -6.04 2.35
N ALA A 285 4.77 -6.23 3.09
CA ALA A 285 4.23 -5.23 3.98
C ALA A 285 5.24 -4.85 5.07
N LEU A 286 5.88 -5.84 5.69
CA LEU A 286 6.91 -5.64 6.71
C LEU A 286 8.17 -4.96 6.15
N PHE A 287 8.62 -5.31 4.94
CA PHE A 287 9.69 -4.60 4.23
C PHE A 287 9.31 -3.15 3.90
N THR A 288 8.04 -2.89 3.55
CA THR A 288 7.53 -1.54 3.29
C THR A 288 7.59 -0.68 4.56
N TRP A 289 7.13 -1.18 5.70
CA TRP A 289 7.22 -0.47 6.97
C TRP A 289 8.67 -0.23 7.42
N LYS A 290 9.57 -1.21 7.23
CA LYS A 290 10.99 -1.05 7.53
C LYS A 290 11.65 0.01 6.62
N ALA A 291 11.29 0.04 5.34
CA ALA A 291 11.74 1.06 4.39
C ALA A 291 11.19 2.45 4.72
N ILE A 292 9.93 2.55 5.16
CA ILE A 292 9.34 3.80 5.68
C ILE A 292 10.18 4.33 6.85
N ALA A 293 10.48 3.50 7.85
CA ALA A 293 11.27 3.91 9.01
C ALA A 293 12.68 4.40 8.61
N GLN A 294 13.34 3.69 7.69
CA GLN A 294 14.65 4.09 7.16
C GLN A 294 14.58 5.42 6.38
N TRP A 295 13.59 5.58 5.50
CA TRP A 295 13.39 6.79 4.71
C TRP A 295 13.06 8.01 5.59
N VAL A 296 12.23 7.83 6.62
CA VAL A 296 11.89 8.87 7.60
C VAL A 296 13.11 9.30 8.39
N ALA A 297 13.91 8.37 8.90
CA ALA A 297 15.14 8.68 9.63
C ALA A 297 16.15 9.44 8.75
N ALA A 298 16.42 8.92 7.54
CA ALA A 298 17.35 9.54 6.59
C ALA A 298 16.88 10.94 6.13
N SER A 299 15.59 11.09 5.79
CA SER A 299 14.99 12.37 5.41
C SER A 299 15.02 13.37 6.57
N THR A 300 14.70 12.94 7.80
CA THR A 300 14.72 13.85 8.96
C THR A 300 16.13 14.33 9.26
N GLN A 301 17.14 13.47 9.15
CA GLN A 301 18.54 13.86 9.34
C GLN A 301 19.05 14.80 8.24
N ARG A 302 18.70 14.55 6.97
CA ARG A 302 19.18 15.31 5.81
C ARG A 302 18.40 16.62 5.59
N ASP A 303 17.08 16.55 5.65
CA ASP A 303 16.14 17.63 5.29
C ASP A 303 15.67 18.42 6.54
N GLN A 304 16.17 18.05 7.73
CA GLN A 304 15.82 18.59 9.06
C GLN A 304 14.34 18.49 9.45
N HIS A 305 13.53 17.78 8.65
CA HIS A 305 12.09 17.61 8.84
C HIS A 305 11.65 16.22 8.38
N ALA A 306 10.70 15.61 9.10
CA ALA A 306 10.13 14.33 8.71
C ALA A 306 9.27 14.46 7.43
N PRO A 307 9.31 13.47 6.50
CA PRO A 307 8.46 13.49 5.32
C PRO A 307 7.00 13.33 5.72
N ARG A 308 6.10 14.05 5.02
CA ARG A 308 4.67 14.11 5.35
C ARG A 308 3.88 13.15 4.47
N PHE A 309 3.50 12.02 5.02
CA PHE A 309 2.66 11.03 4.37
C PHE A 309 1.72 10.34 5.36
N THR A 310 0.66 9.74 4.85
CA THR A 310 -0.16 8.74 5.54
C THR A 310 0.07 7.36 4.91
N ALA A 311 -0.14 6.29 5.68
CA ALA A 311 0.02 4.93 5.19
C ALA A 311 -1.23 4.08 5.49
N THR A 312 -1.58 3.19 4.55
CA THR A 312 -2.73 2.30 4.64
C THR A 312 -2.31 0.88 4.29
N ALA A 313 -2.54 -0.07 5.20
CA ALA A 313 -2.37 -1.49 4.95
C ALA A 313 -3.72 -2.13 4.54
N PHE A 314 -3.70 -3.01 3.53
CA PHE A 314 -4.88 -3.68 2.99
C PHE A 314 -4.83 -5.19 3.24
N ARG A 315 -5.95 -5.78 3.65
CA ARG A 315 -6.10 -7.24 3.76
C ARG A 315 -6.08 -7.88 2.38
N GLY A 316 -5.22 -8.87 2.19
CA GLY A 316 -5.15 -9.68 0.97
C GLY A 316 -6.24 -10.77 0.93
N TYR A 317 -5.82 -12.03 0.99
CA TYR A 317 -6.71 -13.17 0.76
C TYR A 317 -7.83 -13.32 1.79
N TYR A 318 -7.72 -12.74 2.99
CA TYR A 318 -8.80 -12.74 4.00
C TYR A 318 -10.08 -12.09 3.50
N ASN A 319 -10.03 -11.28 2.43
CA ASN A 319 -11.20 -10.76 1.73
C ASN A 319 -12.19 -11.84 1.24
N GLN A 320 -11.79 -13.11 1.15
CA GLN A 320 -12.69 -14.24 0.87
C GLN A 320 -13.52 -14.73 2.08
N ARG A 321 -13.22 -14.24 3.28
CA ARG A 321 -13.78 -14.71 4.57
C ARG A 321 -14.61 -13.65 5.29
N TRP A 322 -14.63 -12.43 4.77
CA TRP A 322 -15.42 -11.32 5.29
C TRP A 322 -16.59 -10.98 4.36
N PRO A 323 -17.66 -10.35 4.87
CA PRO A 323 -18.74 -9.82 4.05
C PRO A 323 -18.22 -8.95 2.91
N HIS A 324 -18.83 -9.09 1.74
CA HIS A 324 -18.55 -8.25 0.58
C HIS A 324 -19.00 -6.82 0.87
N ASN A 325 -18.08 -5.85 0.72
CA ASN A 325 -18.33 -4.45 1.04
C ASN A 325 -18.37 -3.51 -0.17
N LEU A 326 -18.13 -4.01 -1.39
CA LEU A 326 -18.22 -3.18 -2.60
C LEU A 326 -19.65 -3.16 -3.16
N PRO A 327 -20.29 -1.97 -3.28
CA PRO A 327 -21.58 -1.84 -3.95
C PRO A 327 -21.46 -2.17 -5.44
N PRO A 328 -22.57 -2.56 -6.12
CA PRO A 328 -22.53 -3.06 -7.50
C PRO A 328 -21.82 -2.14 -8.51
N ALA A 329 -21.92 -0.81 -8.35
CA ALA A 329 -21.25 0.15 -9.21
C ALA A 329 -19.72 0.12 -9.09
N LEU A 330 -19.18 0.05 -7.86
CA LEU A 330 -17.75 -0.05 -7.60
C LEU A 330 -17.19 -1.43 -7.97
N LEU A 331 -17.97 -2.50 -7.74
CA LEU A 331 -17.64 -3.84 -8.23
C LEU A 331 -17.56 -3.89 -9.76
N ALA A 332 -18.52 -3.29 -10.47
CA ALA A 332 -18.52 -3.21 -11.92
C ALA A 332 -17.35 -2.35 -12.46
N GLN A 333 -16.89 -1.35 -11.71
CA GLN A 333 -15.72 -0.56 -12.02
C GLN A 333 -14.42 -1.39 -11.88
N LYS A 334 -14.19 -1.96 -10.70
CA LYS A 334 -13.05 -2.86 -10.40
C LYS A 334 -12.96 -4.04 -11.39
N ALA A 335 -14.10 -4.58 -11.81
CA ALA A 335 -14.18 -5.65 -12.79
C ALA A 335 -13.77 -5.26 -14.23
N ARG A 336 -13.86 -3.98 -14.63
CA ARG A 336 -13.33 -3.53 -15.93
C ARG A 336 -11.81 -3.55 -15.93
N ALA A 337 -11.18 -3.01 -14.88
CA ALA A 337 -9.72 -3.03 -14.72
C ALA A 337 -9.19 -4.47 -14.69
N ILE A 338 -9.77 -5.35 -13.86
CA ILE A 338 -9.35 -6.76 -13.80
C ILE A 338 -9.60 -7.51 -15.13
N LYS A 339 -10.70 -7.23 -15.86
CA LYS A 339 -10.92 -7.82 -17.18
C LYS A 339 -9.81 -7.44 -18.17
N SER A 340 -9.34 -6.19 -18.15
CA SER A 340 -8.23 -5.73 -18.99
C SER A 340 -6.89 -6.36 -18.56
N TYR A 341 -6.67 -6.57 -17.26
CA TYR A 341 -5.51 -7.30 -16.75
C TYR A 341 -5.51 -8.78 -17.14
N GLY A 342 -6.67 -9.44 -17.04
CA GLY A 342 -6.81 -10.86 -17.32
C GLY A 342 -6.68 -11.21 -18.81
N GLY A 343 -6.88 -10.26 -19.71
CA GLY A 343 -6.61 -10.43 -21.14
C GLY A 343 -7.46 -11.48 -21.85
N ALA A 344 -7.06 -11.79 -23.08
CA ALA A 344 -7.41 -13.02 -23.78
C ALA A 344 -6.32 -13.37 -24.83
N PRO A 345 -6.18 -14.65 -25.25
CA PRO A 345 -5.13 -15.07 -26.18
C PRO A 345 -5.30 -14.59 -27.62
N ASP A 346 -6.50 -14.16 -28.00
CA ASP A 346 -6.88 -13.64 -29.32
C ASP A 346 -6.69 -12.13 -29.45
N TRP A 347 -6.22 -11.45 -28.39
CA TRP A 347 -5.94 -10.02 -28.43
C TRP A 347 -4.57 -9.74 -29.05
N ASP A 348 -4.50 -8.75 -29.94
CA ASP A 348 -3.23 -8.17 -30.38
C ASP A 348 -2.87 -6.98 -29.48
N CYS A 349 -1.95 -7.23 -28.56
CA CYS A 349 -1.47 -6.25 -27.58
C CYS A 349 0.01 -5.87 -27.77
N GLY A 350 0.65 -6.33 -28.85
CA GLY A 350 2.08 -6.11 -29.09
C GLY A 350 3.05 -6.84 -28.15
N ASN A 351 2.59 -7.78 -27.32
CA ASN A 351 3.46 -8.61 -26.48
C ASN A 351 3.41 -10.08 -26.89
N ALA A 352 4.50 -10.59 -27.47
CA ALA A 352 4.64 -11.98 -27.89
C ALA A 352 4.52 -13.00 -26.74
N ALA A 353 4.75 -12.59 -25.49
CA ALA A 353 4.58 -13.44 -24.31
C ALA A 353 3.11 -13.59 -23.85
N GLY A 354 2.19 -12.79 -24.42
CA GLY A 354 0.75 -12.84 -24.14
C GLY A 354 0.18 -11.54 -23.55
N CYS A 355 -1.14 -11.43 -23.62
CA CYS A 355 -1.89 -10.19 -23.41
C CYS A 355 -2.58 -10.10 -22.05
N GLY A 356 -2.01 -10.70 -21.02
CA GLY A 356 -2.53 -10.68 -19.66
C GLY A 356 -2.31 -11.98 -18.91
N ASP A 357 -3.00 -12.11 -17.78
CA ASP A 357 -3.12 -13.34 -17.00
C ASP A 357 -4.44 -14.03 -17.33
N TYR A 358 -4.42 -14.99 -18.26
CA TYR A 358 -5.62 -15.65 -18.76
C TYR A 358 -6.35 -16.46 -17.67
N SER A 359 -5.70 -16.71 -16.52
CA SER A 359 -6.35 -17.30 -15.35
C SER A 359 -7.33 -16.34 -14.67
N GLN A 360 -7.18 -15.02 -14.87
CA GLN A 360 -8.06 -13.95 -14.38
C GLN A 360 -8.94 -13.35 -15.49
N GLY A 361 -8.86 -13.87 -16.73
CA GLY A 361 -9.61 -13.37 -17.88
C GLY A 361 -11.14 -13.57 -17.82
N GLY A 362 -11.85 -12.81 -18.66
CA GLY A 362 -13.29 -12.94 -18.88
C GLY A 362 -14.14 -12.67 -17.63
N VAL A 363 -15.10 -13.56 -17.34
CA VAL A 363 -16.00 -13.46 -16.18
C VAL A 363 -15.53 -14.26 -14.95
N ARG A 364 -14.36 -14.91 -15.04
CA ARG A 364 -13.84 -15.78 -13.98
C ARG A 364 -13.65 -15.07 -12.63
N PRO A 365 -13.12 -13.83 -12.54
CA PRO A 365 -13.02 -13.10 -11.27
C PRO A 365 -14.36 -12.96 -10.54
N LEU A 366 -15.45 -12.66 -11.28
CA LEU A 366 -16.79 -12.46 -10.73
C LEU A 366 -17.45 -13.78 -10.27
N ARG A 367 -17.06 -14.92 -10.86
CA ARG A 367 -17.57 -16.27 -10.56
C ARG A 367 -16.67 -17.08 -9.61
N ASN A 368 -15.47 -16.60 -9.30
CA ASN A 368 -14.54 -17.30 -8.42
C ASN A 368 -15.10 -17.42 -7.00
N ARG A 369 -15.13 -18.64 -6.44
CA ARG A 369 -15.62 -18.93 -5.07
C ARG A 369 -14.96 -18.06 -3.99
N LYS A 370 -13.73 -17.62 -4.23
CA LYS A 370 -12.96 -16.76 -3.32
C LYS A 370 -13.50 -15.34 -3.23
N GLY A 371 -14.22 -14.86 -4.25
CA GLY A 371 -14.91 -13.57 -4.19
C GLY A 371 -14.03 -12.32 -3.96
N TRP A 372 -12.69 -12.40 -3.99
CA TRP A 372 -11.76 -11.30 -3.65
C TRP A 372 -12.12 -9.96 -4.32
N ILE A 373 -12.55 -10.01 -5.59
CA ILE A 373 -12.99 -8.84 -6.37
C ILE A 373 -14.16 -8.05 -5.72
N ARG A 374 -14.94 -8.67 -4.83
CA ARG A 374 -16.16 -8.12 -4.21
C ARG A 374 -15.89 -7.34 -2.91
N SER A 375 -14.64 -7.28 -2.47
CA SER A 375 -14.23 -6.68 -1.21
C SER A 375 -12.99 -5.80 -1.36
N THR A 376 -12.85 -4.81 -0.47
CA THR A 376 -11.66 -4.00 -0.24
C THR A 376 -11.63 -3.65 1.23
N HIS A 377 -10.80 -4.33 2.04
CA HIS A 377 -10.77 -4.15 3.50
C HIS A 377 -9.40 -3.66 3.95
N TYR A 378 -9.34 -2.52 4.64
CA TYR A 378 -8.11 -2.05 5.31
C TYR A 378 -7.80 -2.94 6.52
N ARG A 379 -6.53 -3.28 6.76
CA ARG A 379 -6.09 -4.07 7.94
C ARG A 379 -6.54 -3.38 9.22
N TYR A 380 -6.13 -2.12 9.37
CA TYR A 380 -6.60 -1.20 10.39
C TYR A 380 -7.46 -0.12 9.73
N PRO A 381 -8.55 0.35 10.37
CA PRO A 381 -9.23 1.56 9.92
C PRO A 381 -8.20 2.70 9.87
N THR A 382 -8.11 3.39 8.74
CA THR A 382 -7.25 4.58 8.65
C THR A 382 -7.66 5.56 9.75
N ALA A 383 -6.69 6.06 10.51
CA ALA A 383 -6.92 7.04 11.56
C ALA A 383 -7.30 8.38 10.92
N LEU A 384 -8.57 8.51 10.52
CA LEU A 384 -9.17 9.77 10.14
C LEU A 384 -8.90 10.79 11.26
N PRO A 385 -8.52 12.04 10.95
CA PRO A 385 -8.21 13.02 11.98
C PRO A 385 -9.38 13.20 12.95
N THR A 386 -9.20 12.74 14.20
CA THR A 386 -10.27 12.73 15.22
C THR A 386 -10.49 14.15 15.73
N PRO A 387 -11.67 14.76 15.49
CA PRO A 387 -11.92 16.13 15.90
C PRO A 387 -12.37 16.22 17.36
N THR A 388 -11.96 17.30 18.01
CA THR A 388 -12.45 17.75 19.32
C THR A 388 -12.44 19.29 19.35
N VAL A 389 -12.80 19.89 20.48
CA VAL A 389 -12.83 21.35 20.67
C VAL A 389 -11.91 21.74 21.82
N ASP A 390 -11.10 22.79 21.65
CA ASP A 390 -10.27 23.33 22.73
C ASP A 390 -11.03 24.28 23.68
N ALA A 391 -10.37 24.69 24.77
CA ALA A 391 -10.93 25.61 25.75
C ALA A 391 -11.23 27.04 25.21
N GLN A 392 -10.87 27.34 23.96
CA GLN A 392 -11.22 28.59 23.25
C GLN A 392 -12.31 28.38 22.19
N GLY A 393 -12.92 27.18 22.12
CA GLY A 393 -13.98 26.87 21.17
C GLY A 393 -13.49 26.55 19.75
N ARG A 394 -12.19 26.30 19.56
CA ARG A 394 -11.60 25.97 18.25
C ARG A 394 -11.60 24.48 17.99
N LEU A 395 -11.80 24.09 16.72
CA LEU A 395 -11.59 22.71 16.31
C LEU A 395 -10.12 22.30 16.44
N VAL A 396 -9.91 21.09 16.96
CA VAL A 396 -8.61 20.44 17.07
C VAL A 396 -8.74 19.04 16.50
N ALA A 397 -7.87 18.65 15.58
CA ALA A 397 -7.87 17.30 15.02
C ALA A 397 -6.56 16.59 15.36
N TYR A 398 -6.65 15.32 15.78
CA TYR A 398 -5.51 14.45 16.09
C TYR A 398 -5.41 13.32 15.07
N GLY A 399 -4.19 12.98 14.64
CA GLY A 399 -3.96 11.87 13.70
C GLY A 399 -2.49 11.48 13.62
N VAL A 400 -2.16 10.66 12.62
CA VAL A 400 -0.78 10.26 12.32
C VAL A 400 -0.32 10.89 11.02
N LEU A 401 0.89 11.43 11.00
CA LEU A 401 1.54 11.98 9.80
C LEU A 401 3.05 11.73 9.89
N GLY A 402 3.66 11.17 8.83
CA GLY A 402 5.11 10.96 8.80
C GLY A 402 5.63 10.08 9.95
N THR A 403 4.88 9.00 10.26
CA THR A 403 5.04 8.10 11.42
C THR A 403 4.89 8.73 12.81
N GLN A 404 4.51 10.00 12.94
CA GLN A 404 4.37 10.68 14.24
C GLN A 404 2.91 10.98 14.58
N ALA A 405 2.57 11.03 15.86
CA ALA A 405 1.31 11.62 16.30
C ALA A 405 1.37 13.13 16.06
N VAL A 406 0.30 13.69 15.48
CA VAL A 406 0.20 15.12 15.18
C VAL A 406 -1.12 15.72 15.61
N ARG A 407 -1.11 17.03 15.83
CA ARG A 407 -2.30 17.85 16.12
C ARG A 407 -2.41 19.01 15.14
N TRP A 408 -3.52 19.08 14.41
CA TRP A 408 -3.95 20.30 13.74
C TRP A 408 -4.86 21.10 14.66
N ARG A 409 -4.75 22.43 14.62
CA ARG A 409 -5.60 23.36 15.37
C ARG A 409 -6.16 24.39 14.42
N GLU A 410 -7.45 24.65 14.53
CA GLU A 410 -8.13 25.72 13.80
C GLU A 410 -7.51 27.08 14.18
N THR A 411 -7.40 28.01 13.23
CA THR A 411 -6.72 29.29 13.46
C THR A 411 -7.55 30.21 14.35
N ALA A 412 -8.87 30.28 14.11
CA ALA A 412 -9.86 30.97 14.94
C ALA A 412 -11.19 30.17 15.02
N PRO A 413 -11.98 30.26 16.11
CA PRO A 413 -13.17 29.44 16.32
C PRO A 413 -14.17 29.51 15.15
N GLY A 414 -14.48 28.37 14.55
CA GLY A 414 -15.45 28.27 13.45
C GLY A 414 -14.99 28.86 12.11
N SER A 415 -13.68 29.12 11.95
CA SER A 415 -13.10 29.57 10.68
C SER A 415 -12.96 28.45 9.63
N GLY A 416 -12.99 27.18 10.05
CA GLY A 416 -12.73 26.02 9.18
C GLY A 416 -11.29 25.93 8.64
N ARG A 417 -10.40 26.84 9.04
CA ARG A 417 -9.01 26.91 8.57
C ARG A 417 -8.08 26.38 9.65
N PHE A 418 -7.26 25.39 9.34
CA PHE A 418 -6.29 24.81 10.27
C PHE A 418 -4.88 25.36 10.04
N GLY A 419 -4.13 25.53 11.13
CA GLY A 419 -2.70 25.79 11.06
C GLY A 419 -1.90 24.55 10.67
N ALA A 420 -0.57 24.71 10.57
CA ALA A 420 0.35 23.59 10.36
C ALA A 420 0.20 22.52 11.46
N PRO A 421 0.42 21.22 11.15
CA PRO A 421 0.43 20.19 12.18
C PRO A 421 1.55 20.46 13.18
N LEU A 422 1.24 20.29 14.47
CA LEU A 422 2.23 20.23 15.52
C LEU A 422 2.58 18.76 15.78
N GLY A 423 3.88 18.42 15.76
CA GLY A 423 4.32 17.10 16.21
C GLY A 423 4.03 16.92 17.70
N LEU A 424 3.46 15.78 18.08
CA LEU A 424 3.26 15.38 19.48
C LEU A 424 4.29 14.35 19.94
N GLY A 425 5.22 13.97 19.05
CA GLY A 425 6.14 12.86 19.27
C GLY A 425 5.44 11.50 19.17
N GLY A 426 5.97 10.54 19.92
CA GLY A 426 5.68 9.11 19.74
C GLY A 426 6.68 8.46 18.77
N GLY A 427 6.99 7.18 19.02
CA GLY A 427 7.73 6.35 18.06
C GLY A 427 6.91 6.09 16.80
N PRO A 428 7.43 5.32 15.82
CA PRO A 428 6.73 5.11 14.55
C PRO A 428 5.34 4.49 14.78
N LEU A 429 4.29 5.29 14.58
CA LEU A 429 2.88 4.87 14.60
C LEU A 429 2.48 4.31 13.23
N ALA A 430 3.31 3.38 12.75
CA ALA A 430 3.43 2.94 11.36
C ALA A 430 3.82 1.45 11.37
#